data_AF-A0A928AB29-F1
#
_entry.id   AF-A0A928AB29-F1
#
_cell.length_a   1.000
_cell.length_b   1.000
_cell.length_c   1.000
_cell.angle_alpha   90.00
_cell.angle_beta   90.00
_cell.angle_gamma   90.00
#
_symmetry.space_group_name_H-M   'P 1'
#
loop_
_entity.id
_entity.type
_entity.pdbx_description
1 polymer ?
#
loop_
_entity_poly.entity_id
_entity_poly.type
_entity_poly.pdbx_seq_one_letter_code
_entity_poly.pdbx_strand_id
1 'polypeptide(L)'
;MKIFLNILKVLGIICLSLICNIIPIVLLWVQNDLSTPIKWLLGIAYVLFIIAVIFFLWKKLSAHDKENLFKQPIKLKDFGFVVLYWLAARIIAAGGTVIITALTGASSTANDAALESATAYFSGGFFFYTLLYCLLIGIFGPIIEEMAYRAFPTYLLFNGKLTWVTGIVTTAIFALPHATTILEFILYFGMGGAFYLAYRRRGNIKDSMVVHILNNFPSAVLFLLLPFV
;
A
#
# COMPACT_ATOMS: atom_id res chain seq x y z
N MET A 1 -3.17 -8.46 29.21
CA MET A 1 -2.74 -7.05 29.01
C MET A 1 -1.79 -6.86 27.82
N LYS A 2 -0.68 -7.63 27.70
CA LYS A 2 0.31 -7.45 26.61
C LYS A 2 -0.25 -7.62 25.18
N ILE A 3 -1.09 -8.63 24.95
CA ILE A 3 -1.70 -8.87 23.63
C ILE A 3 -2.67 -7.74 23.23
N PHE A 4 -3.49 -7.26 24.18
CA PHE A 4 -4.39 -6.14 23.96
C PHE A 4 -3.64 -4.86 23.55
N LEU A 5 -2.54 -4.54 24.26
CA LEU A 5 -1.68 -3.41 23.89
C LEU A 5 -1.04 -3.59 22.51
N ASN A 6 -0.68 -4.82 22.13
CA ASN A 6 -0.15 -5.10 20.80
C ASN A 6 -1.20 -4.95 19.70
N ILE A 7 -2.46 -5.34 19.96
CA ILE A 7 -3.59 -5.09 19.06
C ILE A 7 -3.78 -3.58 18.88
N LEU A 8 -3.79 -2.80 19.96
CA LEU A 8 -3.91 -1.33 19.87
C LEU A 8 -2.76 -0.71 19.07
N LYS A 9 -1.52 -1.19 19.24
CA LYS A 9 -0.38 -0.74 18.44
C LYS A 9 -0.56 -1.05 16.95
N VAL A 10 -1.02 -2.25 16.61
CA VAL A 10 -1.29 -2.64 15.23
C VAL A 10 -2.38 -1.75 14.62
N LEU A 11 -3.51 -1.58 15.32
CA LEU A 11 -4.59 -0.71 14.88
C LEU A 11 -4.12 0.74 14.70
N GLY A 12 -3.31 1.26 15.62
CA GLY A 12 -2.73 2.61 15.49
C GLY A 12 -1.82 2.76 14.28
N ILE A 13 -1.03 1.74 13.94
CA ILE A 13 -0.16 1.75 12.75
C ILE A 13 -0.99 1.63 11.46
N ILE A 14 -2.05 0.83 11.47
CA ILE A 14 -3.03 0.74 10.36
C ILE A 14 -3.70 2.10 10.14
N CYS A 15 -4.20 2.75 11.20
CA CYS A 15 -4.78 4.09 11.11
C CYS A 15 -3.76 5.11 10.57
N LEU A 16 -2.51 5.05 11.02
CA LEU A 16 -1.44 5.89 10.50
C LEU A 16 -1.24 5.67 8.99
N SER A 17 -1.23 4.42 8.53
CA SER A 17 -1.14 4.08 7.10
C SER A 17 -2.26 4.71 6.29
N LEU A 18 -3.50 4.63 6.78
CA LEU A 18 -4.66 5.23 6.12
C LEU A 18 -4.57 6.76 6.07
N ILE A 19 -4.11 7.40 7.16
CA ILE A 19 -3.88 8.85 7.19
C ILE A 19 -2.82 9.26 6.17
N CYS A 20 -1.69 8.53 6.11
CA CYS A 20 -0.64 8.78 5.11
C CYS A 20 -1.19 8.74 3.68
N ASN A 21 -2.12 7.82 3.41
CA ASN A 21 -2.71 7.63 2.08
C ASN A 21 -3.73 8.72 1.72
N ILE A 22 -4.51 9.21 2.68
CA ILE A 22 -5.58 10.19 2.43
C ILE A 22 -5.03 11.61 2.19
N ILE A 23 -3.89 11.97 2.79
CA ILE A 23 -3.40 13.37 2.74
C ILE A 23 -3.21 13.90 1.31
N PRO A 24 -2.55 13.21 0.36
CA PRO A 24 -2.40 13.74 -1.00
C PRO A 24 -3.72 13.92 -1.74
N ILE A 25 -4.72 13.07 -1.47
CA ILE A 25 -6.08 13.24 -2.01
C ILE A 25 -6.69 14.53 -1.49
N VAL A 26 -6.59 14.79 -0.18
CA VAL A 26 -7.08 16.03 0.43
C VAL A 26 -6.35 17.24 -0.14
N LEU A 27 -5.01 17.17 -0.28
CA LEU A 27 -4.22 18.26 -0.87
C LEU A 27 -4.69 18.58 -2.29
N LEU A 28 -4.97 17.57 -3.11
CA LEU A 28 -5.55 17.74 -4.45
C LEU A 28 -6.94 18.38 -4.42
N TRP A 29 -7.79 18.04 -3.45
CA TRP A 29 -9.14 18.59 -3.35
C TRP A 29 -9.16 20.07 -2.98
N VAL A 30 -8.34 20.47 -2.01
CA VAL A 30 -8.33 21.85 -1.49
C VAL A 30 -7.41 22.77 -2.28
N GLN A 31 -6.66 22.27 -3.26
CA GLN A 31 -5.60 23.02 -3.91
C GLN A 31 -6.07 24.34 -4.52
N ASN A 32 -7.30 24.44 -5.03
CA ASN A 32 -7.77 25.67 -5.69
C ASN A 32 -8.06 26.80 -4.70
N ASP A 33 -8.24 26.47 -3.43
CA ASP A 33 -8.51 27.44 -2.35
C ASP A 33 -7.22 27.95 -1.68
N LEU A 34 -6.06 27.41 -2.07
CA LEU A 34 -4.77 27.72 -1.46
C LEU A 34 -3.95 28.69 -2.32
N SER A 35 -3.27 29.63 -1.66
CA SER A 35 -2.23 30.42 -2.32
C SER A 35 -1.01 29.56 -2.63
N THR A 36 -0.26 29.92 -3.69
CA THR A 36 0.93 29.17 -4.12
C THR A 36 1.97 28.93 -3.01
N PRO A 37 2.29 29.91 -2.13
CA PRO A 37 3.21 29.67 -1.01
C PRO A 37 2.70 28.59 -0.04
N ILE A 38 1.39 28.58 0.25
CA ILE A 38 0.79 27.56 1.13
C ILE A 38 0.82 26.18 0.46
N LYS A 39 0.61 26.12 -0.86
CA LYS A 39 0.72 24.85 -1.61
C LYS A 39 2.08 24.20 -1.42
N TRP A 40 3.15 24.96 -1.63
CA TRP A 40 4.53 24.52 -1.43
C TRP A 40 4.78 24.09 0.02
N LEU A 41 4.37 24.92 0.99
CA LEU A 41 4.56 24.62 2.41
C LEU A 41 3.93 23.27 2.78
N LEU A 42 2.67 23.04 2.43
CA LEU A 42 1.96 21.79 2.74
C LEU A 42 2.55 20.59 2.01
N GLY A 43 2.95 20.75 0.74
CA GLY A 43 3.60 19.68 -0.01
C GLY A 43 4.94 19.26 0.59
N ILE A 44 5.78 20.23 0.98
CA ILE A 44 7.07 19.97 1.65
C ILE A 44 6.84 19.34 3.03
N ALA A 45 5.88 19.87 3.81
CA ALA A 45 5.53 19.31 5.10
C ALA A 45 5.09 17.84 4.98
N TYR A 46 4.30 17.51 3.95
CA TYR A 46 3.89 16.14 3.67
C TYR A 46 5.09 15.23 3.34
N VAL A 47 6.03 15.69 2.51
CA VAL A 47 7.26 14.93 2.20
C VAL A 47 8.04 14.62 3.48
N LEU A 48 8.27 15.63 4.33
CA LEU A 48 8.96 15.46 5.61
C LEU A 48 8.22 14.49 6.52
N PHE A 49 6.89 14.59 6.57
CA PHE A 49 6.03 13.69 7.33
C PHE A 49 6.17 12.23 6.86
N ILE A 50 6.07 11.96 5.55
CA ILE A 50 6.18 10.60 5.00
C ILE A 50 7.57 10.01 5.25
N ILE A 51 8.63 10.80 5.03
CA ILE A 51 10.01 10.37 5.31
C ILE A 51 10.15 10.02 6.79
N ALA A 52 9.64 10.86 7.70
CA ALA A 52 9.68 10.59 9.13
C ALA A 52 8.92 9.32 9.49
N VAL A 53 7.70 9.14 8.98
CA VAL A 53 6.88 7.94 9.20
C VAL A 53 7.62 6.69 8.75
N ILE A 54 8.11 6.65 7.52
CA ILE A 54 8.84 5.49 6.98
C ILE A 54 10.10 5.22 7.82
N PHE A 55 10.87 6.25 8.16
CA PHE A 55 12.06 6.12 8.98
C PHE A 55 11.76 5.52 10.36
N PHE A 56 10.76 6.05 11.07
CA PHE A 56 10.41 5.57 12.42
C PHE A 56 9.79 4.18 12.39
N LEU A 57 8.91 3.89 11.44
CA LEU A 57 8.35 2.55 11.25
C LEU A 57 9.44 1.55 10.92
N TRP A 58 10.32 1.86 9.97
CA TRP A 58 11.43 0.99 9.58
C TRP A 58 12.41 0.76 10.74
N LYS A 59 12.79 1.80 11.49
CA LYS A 59 13.66 1.68 12.67
C LYS A 59 13.04 0.77 13.73
N LYS A 60 11.76 0.98 14.04
CA LYS A 60 11.04 0.19 15.05
C LYS A 60 10.83 -1.25 14.60
N LEU A 61 10.52 -1.47 13.33
CA LEU A 61 10.36 -2.79 12.74
C LEU A 61 11.68 -3.56 12.71
N SER A 62 12.77 -2.90 12.32
CA SER A 62 14.12 -3.49 12.29
C SER A 62 14.60 -3.95 13.67
N ALA A 63 14.13 -3.32 14.76
CA ALA A 63 14.42 -3.77 16.12
C ALA A 63 13.80 -5.16 16.45
N HIS A 64 12.82 -5.61 15.68
CA HIS A 64 12.23 -6.95 15.80
C HIS A 64 12.94 -8.00 14.91
N ASP A 65 13.78 -7.59 13.95
CA ASP A 65 14.48 -8.46 13.02
C ASP A 65 15.79 -9.03 13.60
N LYS A 66 15.65 -9.96 14.54
CA LYS A 66 16.79 -10.58 15.23
C LYS A 66 17.69 -11.39 14.30
N GLU A 67 17.12 -11.95 13.24
CA GLU A 67 17.82 -12.80 12.27
C GLU A 67 18.42 -12.00 11.10
N ASN A 68 18.32 -10.67 11.13
CA ASN A 68 18.77 -9.77 10.07
C ASN A 68 18.20 -10.13 8.68
N LEU A 69 16.98 -10.67 8.62
CA LEU A 69 16.32 -11.06 7.38
C LEU A 69 16.06 -9.85 6.48
N PHE A 70 15.80 -8.67 7.04
CA PHE A 70 15.60 -7.43 6.29
C PHE A 70 16.89 -6.88 5.72
N LYS A 71 18.05 -7.24 6.27
CA LYS A 71 19.35 -6.85 5.71
C LYS A 71 19.75 -7.68 4.50
N GLN A 72 19.08 -8.81 4.25
CA GLN A 72 19.37 -9.65 3.10
C GLN A 72 19.08 -8.88 1.80
N PRO A 73 20.04 -8.84 0.85
CA PRO A 73 19.81 -8.22 -0.45
C PRO A 73 18.89 -9.09 -1.32
N ILE A 74 18.14 -8.45 -2.20
CA ILE A 74 17.42 -9.15 -3.28
C ILE A 74 18.45 -9.54 -4.34
N LYS A 75 18.65 -10.84 -4.56
CA LYS A 75 19.59 -11.37 -5.57
C LYS A 75 18.84 -11.64 -6.88
N LEU A 76 19.56 -11.83 -7.98
CA LEU A 76 18.96 -12.10 -9.28
C LEU A 76 18.02 -13.33 -9.27
N LYS A 77 18.38 -14.39 -8.54
CA LYS A 77 17.52 -15.57 -8.37
C LYS A 77 16.18 -15.29 -7.66
N ASP A 78 16.13 -14.22 -6.86
CA ASP A 78 14.91 -13.79 -6.18
C ASP A 78 13.98 -13.03 -7.12
N PHE A 79 14.50 -12.48 -8.21
CA PHE A 79 13.72 -11.74 -9.21
C PHE A 79 12.64 -12.62 -9.85
N GLY A 80 12.95 -13.90 -10.13
CA GLY A 80 11.95 -14.85 -10.65
C GLY A 80 10.76 -15.02 -9.71
N PHE A 81 10.98 -15.04 -8.39
CA PHE A 81 9.90 -15.10 -7.40
C PHE A 81 9.13 -13.79 -7.29
N VAL A 82 9.82 -12.64 -7.37
CA VAL A 82 9.16 -11.32 -7.42
C VAL A 82 8.22 -11.25 -8.62
N VAL A 83 8.70 -11.63 -9.81
CA VAL A 83 7.87 -11.67 -11.04
C VAL A 83 6.71 -12.64 -10.89
N LEU A 84 6.94 -13.83 -10.32
CA LEU A 84 5.88 -14.82 -10.09
C LEU A 84 4.76 -14.27 -9.21
N TYR A 85 5.08 -13.69 -8.05
CA TYR A 85 4.07 -13.17 -7.13
C TYR A 85 3.42 -11.89 -7.65
N TRP A 86 4.16 -11.05 -8.38
CA TRP A 86 3.60 -9.89 -9.08
C TRP A 86 2.60 -10.33 -10.16
N LEU A 87 2.95 -11.32 -10.98
CA LEU A 87 2.06 -11.86 -12.00
C LEU A 87 0.81 -12.47 -11.36
N ALA A 88 0.95 -13.21 -10.25
CA ALA A 88 -0.18 -13.73 -9.50
C ALA A 88 -1.09 -12.60 -9.00
N ALA A 89 -0.53 -11.55 -8.39
CA ALA A 89 -1.30 -10.38 -7.95
C ALA A 89 -2.01 -9.69 -9.12
N ARG A 90 -1.35 -9.56 -10.29
CA ARG A 90 -1.94 -8.97 -11.50
C ARG A 90 -3.07 -9.80 -12.08
N ILE A 91 -2.93 -11.13 -12.13
CA ILE A 91 -4.00 -12.03 -12.58
C ILE A 91 -5.20 -11.93 -11.65
N ILE A 92 -4.97 -11.90 -10.33
CA ILE A 92 -6.04 -11.75 -9.33
C ILE A 92 -6.73 -10.40 -9.48
N ALA A 93 -5.97 -9.31 -9.60
CA ALA A 93 -6.51 -7.97 -9.76
C ALA A 93 -7.35 -7.85 -11.05
N ALA A 94 -6.77 -8.19 -12.21
CA ALA A 94 -7.45 -8.08 -13.50
C ALA A 94 -8.66 -9.02 -13.59
N GLY A 95 -8.49 -10.29 -13.22
CA GLY A 95 -9.57 -11.28 -13.24
C GLY A 95 -10.67 -10.94 -12.25
N GLY A 96 -10.31 -10.49 -11.04
CA GLY A 96 -11.25 -10.04 -10.03
C GLY A 96 -12.07 -8.84 -10.50
N THR A 97 -11.43 -7.83 -11.10
CA THR A 97 -12.15 -6.67 -11.66
C THR A 97 -13.07 -7.08 -12.81
N VAL A 98 -12.65 -7.97 -13.71
CA VAL A 98 -13.53 -8.51 -14.77
C VAL A 98 -14.75 -9.22 -14.18
N ILE A 99 -14.56 -10.05 -13.14
CA ILE A 99 -15.68 -10.73 -12.47
C ILE A 99 -16.62 -9.73 -11.81
N ILE A 100 -16.09 -8.74 -11.08
CA ILE A 100 -16.90 -7.72 -10.40
C ILE A 100 -17.72 -6.94 -11.42
N THR A 101 -17.09 -6.39 -12.44
CA THR A 101 -17.75 -5.58 -13.47
C THR A 101 -18.82 -6.39 -14.23
N ALA A 102 -18.55 -7.67 -14.53
CA ALA A 102 -19.53 -8.55 -15.18
C ALA A 102 -20.74 -8.89 -14.29
N LEU A 103 -20.54 -9.04 -12.98
CA LEU A 103 -21.61 -9.43 -12.05
C LEU A 103 -22.43 -8.25 -11.51
N THR A 104 -21.83 -7.06 -11.40
CA THR A 104 -22.48 -5.90 -10.78
C THR A 104 -22.89 -4.83 -11.79
N GLY A 105 -22.33 -4.85 -13.01
CA GLY A 105 -22.49 -3.78 -13.99
C GLY A 105 -21.69 -2.51 -13.67
N ALA A 106 -20.85 -2.50 -12.61
CA ALA A 106 -19.94 -1.40 -12.32
C ALA A 106 -18.83 -1.30 -13.39
N SER A 107 -18.22 -0.12 -13.53
CA SER A 107 -17.10 0.11 -14.45
C SER A 107 -15.75 -0.34 -13.89
N SER A 108 -15.58 -0.31 -12.58
CA SER A 108 -14.37 -0.73 -11.84
C SER A 108 -14.74 -1.11 -10.40
N THR A 109 -13.74 -1.41 -9.56
CA THR A 109 -13.95 -1.58 -8.11
C THR A 109 -14.12 -0.22 -7.44
N ALA A 110 -14.75 -0.16 -6.26
CA ALA A 110 -14.91 1.06 -5.49
C ALA A 110 -13.55 1.69 -5.11
N ASN A 111 -12.55 0.87 -4.79
CA ASN A 111 -11.21 1.36 -4.49
C ASN A 111 -10.52 1.94 -5.73
N ASP A 112 -10.59 1.27 -6.89
CA ASP A 112 -9.98 1.79 -8.12
C ASP A 112 -10.71 3.07 -8.56
N ALA A 113 -12.04 3.12 -8.48
CA ALA A 113 -12.83 4.32 -8.73
C ALA A 113 -12.46 5.48 -7.78
N ALA A 114 -12.20 5.20 -6.49
CA ALA A 114 -11.77 6.22 -5.55
C ALA A 114 -10.40 6.81 -5.93
N LEU A 115 -9.45 5.96 -6.35
CA LEU A 115 -8.15 6.42 -6.84
C LEU A 115 -8.30 7.24 -8.13
N GLU A 116 -9.08 6.75 -9.10
CA GLU A 116 -9.35 7.42 -10.37
C GLU A 116 -10.06 8.77 -10.16
N SER A 117 -10.93 8.90 -9.16
CA SER A 117 -11.62 10.17 -8.89
C SER A 117 -10.67 11.34 -8.58
N ALA A 118 -9.50 11.05 -7.99
CA ALA A 118 -8.49 12.07 -7.70
C ALA A 118 -7.86 12.66 -8.97
N THR A 119 -7.92 11.93 -10.10
CA THR A 119 -7.35 12.38 -11.38
C THR A 119 -8.06 13.59 -11.97
N ALA A 120 -9.33 13.82 -11.59
CA ALA A 120 -10.10 15.00 -11.97
C ALA A 120 -9.43 16.33 -11.56
N TYR A 121 -8.53 16.28 -10.58
CA TYR A 121 -7.81 17.44 -10.05
C TYR A 121 -6.41 17.61 -10.63
N PHE A 122 -5.98 16.76 -11.58
CA PHE A 122 -4.61 16.81 -12.07
C PHE A 122 -4.42 17.83 -13.19
N SER A 123 -5.35 17.89 -14.16
CA SER A 123 -5.26 18.83 -15.28
C SER A 123 -5.51 20.26 -14.79
N GLY A 124 -4.59 21.17 -15.10
CA GLY A 124 -4.61 22.54 -14.57
C GLY A 124 -4.31 22.65 -13.05
N GLY A 125 -4.05 21.52 -12.38
CA GLY A 125 -3.71 21.44 -10.97
C GLY A 125 -2.25 21.79 -10.68
N PHE A 126 -1.93 21.91 -9.40
CA PHE A 126 -0.58 22.11 -8.92
C PHE A 126 0.21 20.80 -9.02
N PHE A 127 1.06 20.70 -10.04
CA PHE A 127 1.78 19.48 -10.41
C PHE A 127 2.48 18.77 -9.24
N PHE A 128 3.02 19.51 -8.26
CA PHE A 128 3.66 18.89 -7.10
C PHE A 128 2.70 17.97 -6.32
N TYR A 129 1.41 18.32 -6.19
CA TYR A 129 0.43 17.47 -5.52
C TYR A 129 0.08 16.22 -6.33
N THR A 130 -0.03 16.33 -7.65
CA THR A 130 -0.17 15.18 -8.55
C THR A 130 1.02 14.23 -8.41
N LEU A 131 2.24 14.77 -8.38
CA LEU A 131 3.46 13.99 -8.18
C LEU A 131 3.46 13.29 -6.82
N LEU A 132 3.10 13.99 -5.74
CA LEU A 132 3.02 13.41 -4.39
C LEU A 132 1.99 12.29 -4.32
N TYR A 133 0.83 12.47 -4.94
CA TYR A 133 -0.20 11.44 -5.04
C TYR A 133 0.31 10.20 -5.78
N CYS A 134 0.94 10.37 -6.96
CA CYS A 134 1.47 9.24 -7.75
C CYS A 134 2.60 8.49 -7.02
N LEU A 135 3.53 9.22 -6.39
CA LEU A 135 4.60 8.62 -5.60
C LEU A 135 4.07 7.88 -4.38
N LEU A 136 3.03 8.40 -3.74
CA LEU A 136 2.37 7.72 -2.64
C LEU A 136 1.74 6.41 -3.12
N ILE A 137 0.78 6.45 -4.04
CA ILE A 137 0.03 5.24 -4.41
C ILE A 137 0.92 4.16 -5.05
N GLY A 138 1.97 4.58 -5.76
CA GLY A 138 2.85 3.69 -6.50
C GLY A 138 4.01 3.14 -5.68
N ILE A 139 4.49 3.90 -4.68
CA ILE A 139 5.75 3.57 -3.97
C ILE A 139 5.57 3.64 -2.44
N PHE A 140 5.29 4.83 -1.89
CA PHE A 140 5.35 5.02 -0.44
C PHE A 140 4.20 4.37 0.32
N GLY A 141 2.99 4.37 -0.25
CA GLY A 141 1.81 3.69 0.25
C GLY A 141 2.06 2.21 0.40
N PRO A 142 2.44 1.48 -0.67
CA PRO A 142 2.88 0.10 -0.59
C PRO A 142 3.93 -0.15 0.51
N ILE A 143 4.98 0.69 0.63
CA ILE A 143 5.99 0.49 1.69
C ILE A 143 5.37 0.58 3.10
N ILE A 144 4.54 1.59 3.35
CA ILE A 144 3.90 1.81 4.66
C ILE A 144 2.89 0.70 4.96
N GLU A 145 2.06 0.34 3.99
CA GLU A 145 1.05 -0.71 4.12
C GLU A 145 1.67 -2.07 4.40
N GLU A 146 2.75 -2.42 3.72
CA GLU A 146 3.41 -3.71 3.92
C GLU A 146 4.03 -3.80 5.33
N MET A 147 4.52 -2.69 5.88
CA MET A 147 4.89 -2.64 7.29
C MET A 147 3.66 -2.77 8.21
N ALA A 148 2.60 -2.01 7.93
CA ALA A 148 1.41 -1.86 8.78
C ALA A 148 0.54 -3.12 8.85
N TYR A 149 0.30 -3.78 7.71
CA TYR A 149 -0.61 -4.91 7.59
C TYR A 149 0.10 -6.27 7.69
N ARG A 150 1.41 -6.35 7.39
CA ARG A 150 2.14 -7.64 7.44
C ARG A 150 3.16 -7.66 8.55
N ALA A 151 4.17 -6.81 8.47
CA ALA A 151 5.35 -6.97 9.30
C ALA A 151 5.01 -6.74 10.78
N PHE A 152 4.43 -5.58 11.13
CA PHE A 152 4.06 -5.28 12.51
C PHE A 152 3.07 -6.29 13.11
N PRO A 153 1.95 -6.66 12.44
CA PRO A 153 1.06 -7.71 12.93
C PRO A 153 1.77 -9.04 13.13
N THR A 154 2.64 -9.44 12.18
CA THR A 154 3.43 -10.68 12.29
C THR A 154 4.28 -10.69 13.56
N TYR A 155 5.02 -9.62 13.86
CA TYR A 155 5.84 -9.58 15.08
C TYR A 155 5.04 -9.38 16.37
N LEU A 156 4.02 -8.51 16.35
CA LEU A 156 3.32 -8.11 17.57
C LEU A 156 2.20 -9.08 17.97
N LEU A 157 1.56 -9.74 17.02
CA LEU A 157 0.42 -10.64 17.28
C LEU A 157 0.81 -12.11 17.11
N PHE A 158 1.74 -12.42 16.19
CA PHE A 158 2.14 -13.79 15.85
C PHE A 158 3.57 -14.13 16.25
N ASN A 159 4.23 -13.30 17.08
CA ASN A 159 5.59 -13.52 17.58
C ASN A 159 6.63 -13.75 16.48
N GLY A 160 6.47 -13.08 15.33
CA GLY A 160 7.38 -13.19 14.18
C GLY A 160 7.13 -14.42 13.31
N LYS A 161 6.15 -15.27 13.63
CA LYS A 161 5.92 -16.52 12.90
C LYS A 161 5.15 -16.28 11.61
N LEU A 162 5.73 -16.70 10.48
CA LEU A 162 5.12 -16.63 9.14
C LEU A 162 4.37 -17.92 8.82
N THR A 163 3.28 -18.18 9.55
CA THR A 163 2.41 -19.35 9.34
C THR A 163 1.25 -19.02 8.40
N TRP A 164 0.56 -20.04 7.89
CA TRP A 164 -0.67 -19.86 7.12
C TRP A 164 -1.74 -19.04 7.87
N VAL A 165 -1.87 -19.22 9.19
CA VAL A 165 -2.79 -18.42 10.02
C VAL A 165 -2.39 -16.96 10.03
N THR A 166 -1.09 -16.66 10.20
CA THR A 166 -0.57 -15.28 10.10
C THR A 166 -0.94 -14.68 8.74
N GLY A 167 -0.74 -15.43 7.66
CA GLY A 167 -1.06 -15.00 6.30
C GLY A 167 -2.54 -14.69 6.10
N ILE A 168 -3.43 -15.60 6.51
CA ILE A 168 -4.88 -15.43 6.38
C ILE A 168 -5.33 -14.18 7.16
N VAL A 169 -4.91 -14.03 8.42
CA VAL A 169 -5.36 -12.92 9.26
C VAL A 169 -4.84 -11.58 8.75
N THR A 170 -3.55 -11.48 8.42
CA THR A 170 -2.96 -10.21 7.94
C THR A 170 -3.53 -9.80 6.59
N THR A 171 -3.77 -10.76 5.71
CA THR A 171 -4.40 -10.54 4.41
C THR A 171 -5.87 -10.12 4.52
N ALA A 172 -6.63 -10.75 5.43
CA ALA A 172 -8.01 -10.32 5.70
C ALA A 172 -8.07 -8.88 6.21
N ILE A 173 -7.22 -8.52 7.18
CA ILE A 173 -7.17 -7.16 7.73
C ILE A 173 -6.77 -6.15 6.64
N PHE A 174 -5.84 -6.50 5.76
CA PHE A 174 -5.47 -5.70 4.59
C PHE A 174 -6.63 -5.48 3.62
N ALA A 175 -7.46 -6.50 3.36
CA ALA A 175 -8.56 -6.42 2.41
C ALA A 175 -9.71 -5.51 2.88
N LEU A 176 -9.95 -5.43 4.19
CA LEU A 176 -11.06 -4.66 4.78
C LEU A 176 -11.14 -3.19 4.31
N PRO A 177 -10.09 -2.36 4.38
CA PRO A 177 -10.16 -0.97 3.93
C PRO A 177 -10.29 -0.80 2.41
N HIS A 178 -10.03 -1.85 1.62
CA HIS A 178 -10.08 -1.80 0.15
C HIS A 178 -11.43 -2.28 -0.41
N ALA A 179 -12.29 -2.86 0.42
CA ALA A 179 -13.50 -3.54 -0.02
C ALA A 179 -14.75 -2.92 0.58
N THR A 180 -15.72 -2.62 -0.30
CA THR A 180 -17.09 -2.24 0.06
C THR A 180 -18.06 -3.41 -0.11
N THR A 181 -17.65 -4.45 -0.83
CA THR A 181 -18.45 -5.66 -1.09
C THR A 181 -17.66 -6.94 -0.81
N ILE A 182 -18.36 -8.06 -0.71
CA ILE A 182 -17.71 -9.37 -0.53
C ILE A 182 -16.85 -9.77 -1.74
N LEU A 183 -17.23 -9.37 -2.97
CA LEU A 183 -16.45 -9.67 -4.17
C LEU A 183 -15.13 -8.89 -4.17
N GLU A 184 -15.16 -7.62 -3.78
CA GLU A 184 -13.95 -6.81 -3.58
C GLU A 184 -13.09 -7.36 -2.45
N PHE A 185 -13.71 -7.81 -1.35
CA PHE A 185 -12.97 -8.44 -0.27
C PHE A 185 -12.20 -9.66 -0.77
N ILE A 186 -12.82 -10.54 -1.57
CA ILE A 186 -12.15 -11.70 -2.15
C ILE A 186 -11.00 -11.29 -3.07
N LEU A 187 -11.19 -10.26 -3.90
CA LEU A 187 -10.16 -9.72 -4.78
C LEU A 187 -8.95 -9.22 -3.98
N TYR A 188 -9.16 -8.30 -3.04
CA TYR A 188 -8.06 -7.72 -2.26
C TYR A 188 -7.46 -8.70 -1.27
N PHE A 189 -8.23 -9.68 -0.78
CA PHE A 189 -7.71 -10.82 -0.04
C PHE A 189 -6.78 -11.67 -0.92
N GLY A 190 -7.17 -11.98 -2.16
CA GLY A 190 -6.30 -12.71 -3.09
C GLY A 190 -4.99 -11.97 -3.36
N MET A 191 -5.05 -10.66 -3.65
CA MET A 191 -3.87 -9.82 -3.86
C MET A 191 -2.98 -9.78 -2.62
N GLY A 192 -3.57 -9.53 -1.44
CA GLY A 192 -2.85 -9.54 -0.18
C GLY A 192 -2.20 -10.91 0.11
N GLY A 193 -2.81 -12.01 -0.33
CA GLY A 193 -2.23 -13.34 -0.25
C GLY A 193 -0.94 -13.46 -1.07
N ALA A 194 -0.93 -12.98 -2.31
CA ALA A 194 0.27 -12.98 -3.17
C ALA A 194 1.43 -12.20 -2.53
N PHE A 195 1.16 -11.02 -1.99
CA PHE A 195 2.14 -10.21 -1.27
C PHE A 195 2.65 -10.97 -0.01
N TYR A 196 1.76 -11.63 0.74
CA TYR A 196 2.14 -12.37 1.93
C TYR A 196 3.06 -13.54 1.60
N LEU A 197 2.80 -14.26 0.50
CA LEU A 197 3.65 -15.34 0.03
C LEU A 197 5.04 -14.85 -0.39
N ALA A 198 5.12 -13.65 -0.99
CA ALA A 198 6.40 -12.99 -1.27
C ALA A 198 7.18 -12.74 0.02
N TYR A 199 6.54 -12.18 1.06
CA TYR A 199 7.16 -11.99 2.38
C TYR A 199 7.60 -13.33 3.01
N ARG A 200 6.70 -14.30 3.05
CA ARG A 200 6.87 -15.59 3.75
C ARG A 200 8.04 -16.40 3.22
N ARG A 201 8.31 -16.34 1.91
CA ARG A 201 9.37 -17.12 1.25
C ARG A 201 10.74 -16.98 1.91
N ARG A 202 11.09 -15.76 2.36
CA ARG A 202 12.39 -15.46 3.00
C ARG A 202 12.28 -14.82 4.38
N GLY A 203 11.08 -14.43 4.79
CA GLY A 203 10.88 -13.55 5.93
C GLY A 203 11.47 -12.16 5.74
N ASN A 204 11.72 -11.75 4.49
CA ASN A 204 12.19 -10.41 4.15
C ASN A 204 11.03 -9.57 3.63
N ILE A 205 10.61 -8.55 4.40
CA ILE A 205 9.45 -7.72 4.05
C ILE A 205 9.64 -6.95 2.73
N LYS A 206 10.88 -6.72 2.33
CA LYS A 206 11.20 -6.06 1.05
C LYS A 206 10.65 -6.83 -0.16
N ASP A 207 10.56 -8.16 -0.08
CA ASP A 207 10.00 -8.97 -1.17
C ASP A 207 8.54 -8.60 -1.41
N SER A 208 7.80 -8.45 -0.32
CA SER A 208 6.41 -8.02 -0.30
C SER A 208 6.25 -6.59 -0.83
N MET A 209 7.08 -5.67 -0.34
CA MET A 209 7.11 -4.26 -0.78
C MET A 209 7.37 -4.14 -2.27
N VAL A 210 8.36 -4.85 -2.81
CA VAL A 210 8.68 -4.78 -4.24
C VAL A 210 7.53 -5.33 -5.09
N VAL A 211 6.93 -6.46 -4.69
CA VAL A 211 5.78 -7.02 -5.42
C VAL A 211 4.59 -6.05 -5.42
N HIS A 212 4.29 -5.44 -4.26
CA HIS A 212 3.19 -4.47 -4.15
C HIS A 212 3.48 -3.19 -4.96
N ILE A 213 4.70 -2.64 -4.87
CA ILE A 213 5.13 -1.51 -5.71
C ILE A 213 4.96 -1.85 -7.19
N LEU A 214 5.46 -3.00 -7.65
CA LEU A 214 5.32 -3.40 -9.05
C LEU A 214 3.86 -3.57 -9.49
N ASN A 215 2.94 -3.89 -8.57
CA ASN A 215 1.52 -3.95 -8.86
C ASN A 215 0.91 -2.55 -9.06
N ASN A 216 1.27 -1.57 -8.23
CA ASN A 216 0.65 -0.24 -8.23
C ASN A 216 1.36 0.77 -9.14
N PHE A 217 2.66 0.58 -9.37
CA PHE A 217 3.50 1.49 -10.15
C PHE A 217 2.98 1.76 -11.57
N PRO A 218 2.46 0.76 -12.33
CA PRO A 218 1.88 1.02 -13.65
C PRO A 218 0.74 2.04 -13.62
N SER A 219 -0.19 1.93 -12.66
CA SER A 219 -1.29 2.89 -12.51
C SER A 219 -0.78 4.26 -12.09
N ALA A 220 0.22 4.33 -11.19
CA ALA A 220 0.84 5.59 -10.80
C ALA A 220 1.52 6.31 -11.97
N VAL A 221 2.19 5.57 -12.86
CA VAL A 221 2.78 6.13 -14.09
C VAL A 221 1.70 6.63 -15.03
N LEU A 222 0.64 5.84 -15.26
CA LEU A 222 -0.49 6.26 -16.10
C LEU A 222 -1.09 7.56 -15.59
N PHE A 223 -1.38 7.64 -14.30
CA PHE A 223 -1.93 8.82 -13.63
C PHE A 223 -1.03 10.05 -13.74
N LEU A 224 0.29 9.89 -13.63
CA LEU A 224 1.23 10.99 -13.78
C LEU A 224 1.27 11.53 -15.21
N LEU A 225 0.95 10.71 -16.21
CA LEU A 225 0.94 11.11 -17.63
C LEU A 225 -0.36 11.79 -18.05
N LEU A 226 -1.49 11.53 -17.37
CA LEU A 226 -2.81 12.08 -17.71
C LEU A 226 -2.86 13.61 -17.90
N PRO A 227 -2.14 14.45 -17.14
CA PRO A 227 -2.20 15.90 -17.32
C PRO A 227 -1.60 16.42 -18.63
N PHE A 228 -0.87 15.57 -19.36
CA PHE A 228 -0.10 15.93 -20.55
C PHE A 228 -0.71 15.38 -21.86
N VAL A 229 -1.84 14.67 -21.76
CA VAL A 229 -2.57 14.06 -22.89
C VAL A 229 -3.89 14.80 -23.06
#